data_AF-W7E1N3-F1
#
_entry.id   AF-W7E1N3-F1
#
_cell.length_a   1.000
_cell.length_b   1.000
_cell.length_c   1.000
_cell.angle_alpha   90.00
_cell.angle_beta   90.00
_cell.angle_gamma   90.00
#
_symmetry.space_group_name_H-M   'P 1'
#
loop_
_entity.id
_entity.type
_entity.pdbx_description
1 polymer ?
#
loop_
_entity_poly.entity_id
_entity_poly.type
_entity_poly.pdbx_seq_one_letter_code
_entity_poly.pdbx_strand_id
1 'polypeptide(L)' 'MLDYAGTGVAMGNAIPAAKNVADAVTLSNEDDGIAIYLEENLLRK' A
#
# COMPACT_ATOMS: atom_id res chain seq x y z
N MET A 1 -5.93 -3.97 -11.27
CA MET A 1 -4.92 -2.89 -11.16
C MET A 1 -3.90 -3.24 -10.08
N LEU A 2 -4.30 -3.47 -8.82
CA LEU A 2 -3.39 -3.97 -7.78
C LEU A 2 -2.87 -5.37 -8.11
N ASP A 3 -3.76 -6.33 -8.35
CA ASP A 3 -3.44 -7.72 -8.76
C ASP A 3 -2.74 -7.85 -10.14
N TYR A 4 -2.62 -6.76 -10.88
CA TYR A 4 -1.89 -6.73 -12.16
C TYR A 4 -0.53 -6.05 -12.01
N ALA A 5 -0.37 -5.17 -11.02
CA ALA A 5 0.90 -4.51 -10.76
C ALA A 5 1.87 -5.54 -10.21
N GLY A 6 3.17 -5.41 -10.52
CA GLY A 6 4.19 -6.28 -9.92
C GLY A 6 4.28 -6.16 -8.39
N THR A 7 3.79 -5.06 -7.83
CA THR A 7 3.55 -4.89 -6.40
C THR A 7 2.34 -3.99 -6.19
N GLY A 8 1.24 -4.56 -5.72
CA GLY A 8 0.02 -3.86 -5.36
C GLY A 8 0.00 -3.51 -3.88
N VAL A 9 -0.26 -2.25 -3.55
CA VAL A 9 -0.36 -1.78 -2.16
C VAL A 9 -1.73 -1.15 -1.91
N ALA A 10 -2.42 -1.60 -0.87
CA ALA A 10 -3.67 -0.99 -0.43
C ALA A 10 -3.47 -0.12 0.82
N MET A 11 -4.24 0.96 0.95
CA MET A 11 -4.24 1.81 2.15
C MET A 11 -4.96 1.14 3.32
N GLY A 12 -4.62 1.52 4.55
CA GLY A 12 -5.19 0.98 5.78
C GLY A 12 -6.70 1.22 5.92
N ASN A 13 -7.22 2.26 5.28
CA ASN A 13 -8.64 2.57 5.20
C ASN A 13 -9.30 2.17 3.85
N ALA A 14 -8.60 1.39 3.01
CA ALA A 14 -9.18 0.87 1.78
C ALA A 14 -10.29 -0.16 2.04
N ILE A 15 -11.19 -0.31 1.07
CA ILE A 15 -12.26 -1.33 1.12
C ILE A 15 -11.67 -2.76 1.21
N PRO A 16 -12.39 -3.72 1.82
CA PRO A 16 -11.89 -5.08 1.97
C PRO A 16 -11.48 -5.73 0.65
N ALA A 17 -12.25 -5.51 -0.43
CA ALA A 17 -11.96 -6.04 -1.75
C ALA A 17 -10.59 -5.57 -2.29
N ALA A 18 -10.16 -4.35 -1.97
CA ALA A 18 -8.86 -3.82 -2.40
C ALA A 18 -7.70 -4.40 -1.58
N LYS A 19 -7.88 -4.54 -0.26
CA LYS A 19 -6.88 -5.15 0.62
C LYS A 19 -6.64 -6.62 0.30
N ASN A 20 -7.71 -7.34 -0.08
CA ASN A 20 -7.63 -8.77 -0.40
C ASN A 20 -6.83 -9.08 -1.69
N VAL A 21 -6.65 -8.09 -2.57
CA VAL A 21 -5.94 -8.25 -3.85
C VAL A 21 -4.62 -7.47 -3.87
N ALA A 22 -4.15 -7.01 -2.71
CA ALA A 22 -2.90 -6.28 -2.57
C ALA A 22 -1.83 -7.18 -1.94
N ASP A 23 -0.58 -7.03 -2.38
CA ASP A 23 0.58 -7.73 -1.82
C ASP A 23 0.97 -7.16 -0.45
N ALA A 24 0.67 -5.88 -0.22
CA ALA A 24 0.90 -5.21 1.05
C ALA A 24 -0.24 -4.25 1.40
N VAL A 25 -0.42 -4.02 2.69
CA VAL A 25 -1.32 -2.98 3.22
C VAL A 25 -0.48 -1.98 4.00
N THR A 26 -0.55 -0.71 3.61
CA THR A 26 0.09 0.40 4.34
C THR A 26 -0.89 1.10 5.27
N LEU A 27 -0.47 2.18 5.95
CA LEU A 27 -1.35 2.97 6.81
C LEU A 27 -2.47 3.67 6.01
N SER A 28 -3.37 4.35 6.72
CA SER A 28 -4.43 5.13 6.09
C SER A 28 -3.86 6.34 5.34
N ASN A 29 -4.67 6.99 4.52
CA ASN A 29 -4.27 8.25 3.91
C ASN A 29 -4.20 9.42 4.91
N GLU A 30 -4.81 9.28 6.10
CA GLU A 30 -4.71 10.28 7.18
C GLU A 30 -3.40 10.12 7.97
N ASP A 31 -2.75 8.96 7.85
CA ASP A 31 -1.50 8.61 8.53
C ASP A 31 -0.32 8.49 7.53
N ASP A 32 -0.38 9.20 6.40
CA ASP A 32 0.70 9.24 5.39
C ASP A 32 1.16 7.87 4.86
N GLY A 33 0.25 6.90 4.73
CA GLY A 33 0.60 5.51 4.37
C GLY A 33 1.40 5.37 3.07
N ILE A 34 1.22 6.24 2.08
CA ILE A 34 2.04 6.22 0.86
C ILE A 34 3.49 6.61 1.17
N ALA A 35 3.71 7.69 1.92
CA ALA A 35 5.05 8.17 2.24
C ALA A 35 5.83 7.11 3.03
N ILE A 36 5.20 6.53 4.05
CA ILE A 36 5.81 5.47 4.88
C ILE A 36 6.18 4.26 4.02
N TYR A 37 5.27 3.79 3.17
CA TYR A 37 5.55 2.64 2.31
C TYR A 37 6.75 2.90 1.38
N LEU A 38 6.81 4.07 0.74
CA LEU A 38 7.91 4.44 -0.14
C LEU A 38 9.23 4.59 0.62
N GLU A 39 9.21 5.19 1.82
CA GLU A 39 10.39 5.32 2.68
C GLU A 39 10.98 3.96 3.06
N GLU A 40 10.14 3.04 3.51
CA GLU A 40 10.56 1.72 3.99
C GLU A 40 11.01 0.78 2.87
N ASN A 41 10.41 0.89 1.68
CA ASN A 41 10.58 -0.12 0.63
C ASN A 41 11.38 0.37 -0.59
N LEU A 42 11.49 1.68 -0.83
CA LEU A 42 12.11 2.22 -2.05
C LEU A 42 13.17 3.31 -1.81
N LEU A 43 13.05 4.12 -0.75
CA LEU A 43 13.91 5.29 -0.56
C LEU A 43 15.06 5.06 0.43
N ARG A 44 14.91 4.16 1.40
CA ARG A 44 16.00 3.79 2.32
C ARG A 44 16.97 2.84 1.61
N LYS A 45 18.22 3.29 1.42
CA LYS A 45 19.36 2.46 0.99
C LYS A 45 20.05 1.81 2.19
#